data_AF-A0A2A4HV63-F1
#
_entry.id   AF-A0A2A4HV63-F1
#
_cell.length_a   1.000
_cell.length_b   1.000
_cell.length_c   1.000
_cell.angle_alpha   90.00
_cell.angle_beta   90.00
_cell.angle_gamma   90.00
#
_symmetry.space_group_name_H-M   'P 1'
#
loop_
_entity.id
_entity.type
_entity.pdbx_description
1 polymer ?
#
loop_
_entity_poly.entity_id
_entity_poly.type
_entity_poly.pdbx_seq_one_letter_code
_entity_poly.pdbx_strand_id
1 'polypeptide(L)'
;MSAAPDIDALVIGAGFSGLYLLGRLRENGFNVRLVDAAAEPGGIWYWNCYPGARVDSHVPIYEFSDERVWRDWTWSERFPGWRELRRYFRHACDVLDLWPAMKLGVAMRSAVFDEDAGFWRVELADGDRLTTRYLLPCTGFAAKAYIPSLPELDRFAGPAHHTAHWPQEGIDFTGKRVAIIGTGASGVQVAQEAAREAAQLTIYQRTPILALPMRQRSLTTVEQAQAKPGYPEIFRQRRLSSGGFEIPRLDQSALEVSSEERTATFERLWAAGGFHYWVGNYADILVDERANRLAYDFWRDKVRERITDPALQEKLAPSEPPHPFGVKRPSLEQTYYDIFNQPSVELVDLREEPIEQILPNGIVTSACERRHDVLVLATGFDAVTGGLMRMDIRGRGGTTLAHAWGEGARTHLGYAVSGFPNMLFLYGPQSPSGFSNGPTAAEVQGDWVVRFLEHLRTAGWSRFEAEPDTHAAWARHIDEIAAMTLFPKADSWYMGANVPGKPRQLLNYPSVVGYAEICDAVAEAGYSGFRLSA
;
A
#
# COMPACT_ATOMS: atom_id res chain seq x y z
N MET A 1 0.64 41.23 16.31
CA MET A 1 0.95 39.90 16.85
C MET A 1 0.15 38.92 16.02
N SER A 2 0.78 38.08 15.18
CA SER A 2 0.02 37.05 14.46
C SER A 2 -0.58 36.09 15.50
N ALA A 3 -1.83 35.68 15.30
CA ALA A 3 -2.46 34.70 16.18
C ALA A 3 -1.66 33.38 16.09
N ALA A 4 -1.40 32.74 17.23
CA ALA A 4 -0.85 31.38 17.24
C ALA A 4 -1.97 30.39 16.92
N PRO A 5 -1.71 29.31 16.15
CA PRO A 5 -2.68 28.24 15.97
C PRO A 5 -2.90 27.46 17.28
N ASP A 6 -4.01 26.74 17.38
CA ASP A 6 -4.36 25.94 18.56
C ASP A 6 -3.36 24.82 18.84
N ILE A 7 -2.78 24.25 17.77
CA ILE A 7 -1.78 23.18 17.82
C ILE A 7 -0.66 23.42 16.78
N ASP A 8 0.49 22.80 17.00
CA ASP A 8 1.62 22.86 16.07
C ASP A 8 1.35 22.00 14.83
N ALA A 9 0.88 20.77 15.01
CA ALA A 9 0.69 19.82 13.93
C ALA A 9 -0.61 19.01 14.05
N LEU A 10 -1.28 18.80 12.93
CA LEU A 10 -2.40 17.87 12.80
C LEU A 10 -2.01 16.71 11.89
N VAL A 11 -1.99 15.51 12.45
CA VAL A 11 -1.79 14.25 11.71
C VAL A 11 -3.14 13.68 11.30
N ILE A 12 -3.27 13.25 10.05
CA ILE A 12 -4.53 12.68 9.52
C ILE A 12 -4.31 11.20 9.17
N GLY A 13 -4.87 10.30 9.97
CA GLY A 13 -4.79 8.85 9.81
C GLY A 13 -3.93 8.17 10.90
N ALA A 14 -4.50 7.21 11.59
CA ALA A 14 -3.94 6.37 12.66
C ALA A 14 -3.36 5.04 12.12
N GLY A 15 -2.74 5.07 10.93
CA GLY A 15 -1.93 3.96 10.40
C GLY A 15 -0.47 4.04 10.87
N PHE A 16 0.41 3.20 10.29
CA PHE A 16 1.85 3.20 10.62
C PHE A 16 2.48 4.60 10.56
N SER A 17 2.34 5.32 9.43
CA SER A 17 2.95 6.66 9.24
C SER A 17 2.44 7.68 10.26
N GLY A 18 1.13 7.71 10.51
CA GLY A 18 0.56 8.70 11.41
C GLY A 18 0.84 8.42 12.89
N LEU A 19 0.79 7.16 13.33
CA LEU A 19 1.16 6.80 14.70
C LEU A 19 2.66 7.01 14.96
N TYR A 20 3.50 6.71 13.98
CA TYR A 20 4.93 6.99 14.06
C TYR A 20 5.19 8.50 14.21
N LEU A 21 4.63 9.31 13.30
CA LEU A 21 4.76 10.78 13.39
C LEU A 21 4.21 11.33 14.69
N LEU A 22 3.04 10.86 15.15
CA LEU A 22 2.44 11.30 16.40
C LEU A 22 3.40 11.08 17.58
N GLY A 23 3.95 9.87 17.70
CA GLY A 23 4.91 9.54 18.75
C GLY A 23 6.15 10.41 18.68
N ARG A 24 6.79 10.48 17.50
CA ARG A 24 8.04 11.22 17.31
C ARG A 24 7.89 12.73 17.48
N LEU A 25 6.79 13.32 17.04
CA LEU A 25 6.53 14.75 17.23
C LEU A 25 6.28 15.09 18.72
N ARG A 26 5.58 14.23 19.46
CA ARG A 26 5.39 14.40 20.91
C ARG A 26 6.70 14.29 21.67
N GLU A 27 7.54 13.31 21.33
CA GLU A 27 8.89 13.16 21.91
C GLU A 27 9.76 14.40 21.70
N ASN A 28 9.57 15.08 20.58
CA ASN A 28 10.28 16.32 20.26
C ASN A 28 9.52 17.58 20.68
N GLY A 29 8.54 17.46 21.60
CA GLY A 29 7.90 18.59 22.27
C GLY A 29 6.94 19.41 21.42
N PHE A 30 6.46 18.89 20.28
CA PHE A 30 5.40 19.53 19.51
C PHE A 30 4.04 19.28 20.16
N ASN A 31 3.18 20.30 20.18
CA ASN A 31 1.75 20.15 20.48
C ASN A 31 1.04 19.58 19.24
N VAL A 32 0.84 18.27 19.22
CA VAL A 32 0.30 17.53 18.07
C VAL A 32 -1.00 16.81 18.43
N ARG A 33 -1.94 16.78 17.48
CA ARG A 33 -3.12 15.91 17.53
C ARG A 33 -3.18 15.03 16.30
N LEU A 34 -3.84 13.89 16.43
CA LEU A 34 -4.16 12.98 15.34
C LEU A 34 -5.67 12.82 15.22
N VAL A 35 -6.18 12.82 13.99
CA VAL A 35 -7.57 12.48 13.67
C VAL A 35 -7.63 11.29 12.71
N ASP A 36 -8.59 10.38 12.90
CA ASP A 36 -8.89 9.31 11.94
C ASP A 36 -10.40 9.08 11.85
N ALA A 37 -10.87 8.80 10.64
CA ALA A 37 -12.24 8.37 10.37
C ALA A 37 -12.57 6.99 10.97
N ALA A 38 -11.56 6.13 11.15
CA ALA A 38 -11.68 4.84 11.81
C ALA A 38 -11.90 5.00 13.32
N ALA A 39 -12.73 4.16 13.91
CA ALA A 39 -13.00 4.18 15.36
C ALA A 39 -11.84 3.64 16.21
N GLU A 40 -10.88 2.95 15.59
CA GLU A 40 -9.74 2.30 16.24
C GLU A 40 -8.47 2.50 15.38
N PRO A 41 -7.27 2.49 15.98
CA PRO A 41 -6.02 2.62 15.23
C PRO A 41 -5.75 1.39 14.35
N GLY A 42 -4.84 1.57 13.40
CA GLY A 42 -4.35 0.53 12.50
C GLY A 42 -4.55 0.83 11.02
N GLY A 43 -5.24 1.92 10.68
CA GLY A 43 -5.43 2.39 9.32
C GLY A 43 -6.00 1.30 8.41
N ILE A 44 -5.19 0.81 7.48
CA ILE A 44 -5.59 -0.24 6.53
C ILE A 44 -6.15 -1.50 7.22
N TRP A 45 -5.66 -1.85 8.42
CA TRP A 45 -6.08 -3.03 9.18
C TRP A 45 -7.40 -2.85 9.95
N TYR A 46 -7.86 -1.60 10.10
CA TYR A 46 -9.22 -1.32 10.53
C TYR A 46 -10.22 -1.54 9.40
N TRP A 47 -9.94 -0.99 8.20
CA TRP A 47 -10.87 -1.05 7.08
C TRP A 47 -10.88 -2.41 6.37
N ASN A 48 -9.70 -2.96 6.08
CA ASN A 48 -9.55 -4.22 5.34
C ASN A 48 -9.63 -5.42 6.30
N CYS A 49 -10.86 -5.80 6.66
CA CYS A 49 -11.17 -6.93 7.52
C CYS A 49 -11.87 -8.08 6.79
N TYR A 50 -11.73 -8.14 5.47
CA TYR A 50 -12.27 -9.22 4.64
C TYR A 50 -11.66 -10.60 5.00
N PRO A 51 -12.34 -11.71 4.67
CA PRO A 51 -11.85 -13.06 4.95
C PRO A 51 -10.45 -13.28 4.35
N GLY A 52 -9.51 -13.73 5.18
CA GLY A 52 -8.12 -13.97 4.76
C GLY A 52 -7.23 -12.72 4.67
N ALA A 53 -7.72 -11.52 5.03
CA ALA A 53 -6.89 -10.32 5.03
C ALA A 53 -5.66 -10.47 5.94
N ARG A 54 -4.47 -10.35 5.33
CA ARG A 54 -3.19 -10.73 5.93
C ARG A 54 -2.03 -9.93 5.35
N VAL A 55 -0.95 -9.80 6.12
CA VAL A 55 0.30 -9.19 5.65
C VAL A 55 0.96 -10.03 4.55
N ASP A 56 1.72 -9.36 3.69
CA ASP A 56 2.62 -9.98 2.72
C ASP A 56 4.11 -9.78 3.09
N SER A 57 4.36 -9.11 4.21
CA SER A 57 5.67 -8.82 4.76
C SER A 57 5.80 -9.65 6.05
N HIS A 58 6.82 -10.51 6.13
CA HIS A 58 6.95 -11.47 7.23
C HIS A 58 7.39 -10.80 8.53
N VAL A 59 7.14 -11.46 9.65
CA VAL A 59 7.67 -11.06 10.97
C VAL A 59 9.20 -11.18 10.99
N PRO A 60 9.95 -10.19 11.54
CA PRO A 60 9.49 -8.97 12.21
C PRO A 60 9.56 -7.73 11.30
N ILE A 61 9.44 -7.85 9.98
CA ILE A 61 9.60 -6.71 9.06
C ILE A 61 8.38 -5.78 9.08
N TYR A 62 7.19 -6.33 9.33
CA TYR A 62 5.93 -5.57 9.27
C TYR A 62 5.50 -4.97 10.63
N GLU A 63 6.44 -4.35 11.34
CA GLU A 63 6.20 -3.68 12.63
C GLU A 63 7.14 -2.47 12.81
N PHE A 64 6.88 -1.63 13.82
CA PHE A 64 7.78 -0.57 14.26
C PHE A 64 9.09 -1.12 14.81
N SER A 65 10.20 -0.45 14.51
CA SER A 65 11.54 -0.81 15.02
C SER A 65 11.78 -0.36 16.46
N ASP A 66 10.83 0.35 17.08
CA ASP A 66 10.94 0.84 18.44
C ASP A 66 10.98 -0.32 19.44
N GLU A 67 12.09 -0.43 20.17
CA GLU A 67 12.29 -1.51 21.14
C GLU A 67 11.20 -1.59 22.19
N ARG A 68 10.65 -0.45 22.64
CA ARG A 68 9.56 -0.45 23.61
C ARG A 68 8.36 -1.24 23.09
N VAL A 69 8.11 -1.17 21.78
CA VAL A 69 6.97 -1.82 21.12
C VAL A 69 7.22 -3.30 20.91
N TRP A 70 8.34 -3.70 20.31
CA TRP A 70 8.56 -5.11 19.92
C TRP A 70 9.13 -5.99 21.03
N ARG A 71 9.75 -5.40 22.08
CA ARG A 71 10.44 -6.17 23.15
C ARG A 71 9.52 -7.17 23.84
N ASP A 72 8.29 -6.78 24.15
CA ASP A 72 7.32 -7.63 24.86
C ASP A 72 6.20 -8.17 23.96
N TRP A 73 6.19 -7.80 22.68
CA TRP A 73 5.25 -8.31 21.69
C TRP A 73 5.71 -9.64 21.08
N THR A 74 4.78 -10.54 20.75
CA THR A 74 5.06 -11.74 19.94
C THR A 74 3.90 -12.01 19.00
N TRP A 75 4.21 -12.51 17.82
CA TRP A 75 3.25 -12.88 16.79
C TRP A 75 2.93 -14.36 16.83
N SER A 76 1.71 -14.73 16.44
CA SER A 76 1.28 -16.14 16.40
C SER A 76 1.73 -16.89 15.14
N GLU A 77 2.08 -16.17 14.08
CA GLU A 77 2.38 -16.72 12.75
C GLU A 77 3.31 -15.82 11.94
N ARG A 78 4.00 -16.37 10.93
CA ARG A 78 5.02 -15.66 10.14
C ARG A 78 4.44 -14.49 9.34
N PHE A 79 3.20 -14.63 8.86
CA PHE A 79 2.45 -13.58 8.19
C PHE A 79 1.12 -13.33 8.94
N PRO A 80 1.09 -12.48 9.97
CA PRO A 80 -0.10 -12.24 10.79
C PRO A 80 -1.32 -11.70 10.03
N GLY A 81 -2.52 -12.12 10.47
CA GLY A 81 -3.79 -11.66 9.93
C GLY A 81 -4.25 -10.33 10.54
N TRP A 82 -5.25 -9.68 9.92
CA TRP A 82 -5.74 -8.35 10.33
C TRP A 82 -6.14 -8.24 11.82
N ARG A 83 -6.70 -9.31 12.41
CA ARG A 83 -7.08 -9.34 13.83
C ARG A 83 -5.88 -9.20 14.76
N GLU A 84 -4.77 -9.84 14.41
CA GLU A 84 -3.54 -9.76 15.18
C GLU A 84 -2.85 -8.40 14.99
N LEU A 85 -2.90 -7.84 13.78
CA LEU A 85 -2.45 -6.47 13.52
C LEU A 85 -3.20 -5.43 14.36
N ARG A 86 -4.53 -5.56 14.51
CA ARG A 86 -5.29 -4.65 15.39
C ARG A 86 -4.83 -4.72 16.84
N ARG A 87 -4.54 -5.93 17.35
CA ARG A 87 -3.98 -6.08 18.71
C ARG A 87 -2.60 -5.42 18.81
N TYR A 88 -1.75 -5.61 17.80
CA TYR A 88 -0.45 -4.96 17.73
C TYR A 88 -0.55 -3.43 17.74
N PHE A 89 -1.48 -2.84 16.98
CA PHE A 89 -1.67 -1.38 16.97
C PHE A 89 -2.14 -0.83 18.31
N ARG A 90 -3.06 -1.51 18.98
CA ARG A 90 -3.48 -1.14 20.34
C ARG A 90 -2.31 -1.22 21.31
N HIS A 91 -1.56 -2.33 21.29
CA HIS A 91 -0.32 -2.50 22.07
C HIS A 91 0.67 -1.36 21.83
N ALA A 92 0.93 -1.00 20.57
CA ALA A 92 1.83 0.11 20.24
C ALA A 92 1.31 1.45 20.78
N CYS A 93 0.00 1.72 20.68
CA CYS A 93 -0.61 2.93 21.23
C CYS A 93 -0.54 2.98 22.77
N ASP A 94 -0.68 1.85 23.45
CA ASP A 94 -0.58 1.73 24.90
C ASP A 94 0.87 1.96 25.36
N VAL A 95 1.83 1.27 24.75
CA VAL A 95 3.27 1.36 25.07
C VAL A 95 3.82 2.78 24.85
N LEU A 96 3.37 3.44 23.78
CA LEU A 96 3.83 4.78 23.40
C LEU A 96 2.91 5.90 23.93
N ASP A 97 1.93 5.57 24.78
CA ASP A 97 0.96 6.50 25.38
C ASP A 97 0.31 7.45 24.34
N LEU A 98 -0.13 6.93 23.19
CA LEU A 98 -0.59 7.77 22.07
C LEU A 98 -2.05 8.24 22.20
N TRP A 99 -2.88 7.50 22.95
CA TRP A 99 -4.33 7.74 23.07
C TRP A 99 -4.73 9.19 23.42
N PRO A 100 -4.07 9.89 24.37
CA PRO A 100 -4.48 11.23 24.75
C PRO A 100 -4.41 12.27 23.61
N ALA A 101 -3.63 12.00 22.57
CA ALA A 101 -3.44 12.89 21.43
C ALA A 101 -4.28 12.50 20.20
N MET A 102 -5.11 11.45 20.29
CA MET A 102 -5.91 10.94 19.18
C MET A 102 -7.39 11.26 19.34
N LYS A 103 -8.04 11.61 18.23
CA LYS A 103 -9.49 11.68 18.08
C LYS A 103 -9.92 10.75 16.94
N LEU A 104 -10.45 9.59 17.31
CA LEU A 104 -10.85 8.52 16.39
C LEU A 104 -12.36 8.59 16.10
N GLY A 105 -12.80 7.92 15.03
CA GLY A 105 -14.19 7.90 14.58
C GLY A 105 -14.66 9.21 13.95
N VAL A 106 -13.74 10.14 13.66
CA VAL A 106 -14.05 11.47 13.15
C VAL A 106 -13.10 11.81 12.00
N ALA A 107 -13.66 11.89 10.79
CA ALA A 107 -12.91 12.29 9.61
C ALA A 107 -12.60 13.80 9.63
N MET A 108 -11.47 14.20 9.05
CA MET A 108 -11.27 15.59 8.62
C MET A 108 -12.20 15.88 7.44
N ARG A 109 -13.02 16.94 7.55
CA ARG A 109 -13.94 17.36 6.49
C ARG A 109 -13.23 18.28 5.48
N SER A 110 -12.54 19.30 5.98
CA SER A 110 -11.81 20.25 5.16
C SER A 110 -10.62 20.86 5.89
N ALA A 111 -9.60 21.26 5.14
CA ALA A 111 -8.49 22.07 5.62
C ALA A 111 -8.23 23.21 4.62
N VAL A 112 -8.26 24.45 5.08
CA VAL A 112 -8.05 25.64 4.25
C VAL A 112 -6.85 26.42 4.80
N PHE A 113 -5.86 26.67 3.97
CA PHE A 113 -4.71 27.48 4.36
C PHE A 113 -5.10 28.96 4.42
N ASP A 114 -4.89 29.59 5.57
CA ASP A 114 -5.08 31.02 5.77
C ASP A 114 -3.78 31.76 5.45
N GLU A 115 -3.76 32.48 4.33
CA GLU A 115 -2.55 33.16 3.85
C GLU A 115 -2.11 34.33 4.74
N ASP A 116 -3.08 35.02 5.36
CA ASP A 116 -2.82 36.16 6.24
C ASP A 116 -2.35 35.70 7.62
N ALA A 117 -2.91 34.60 8.13
CA ALA A 117 -2.58 34.06 9.43
C ALA A 117 -1.38 33.09 9.42
N GLY A 118 -1.07 32.47 8.27
CA GLY A 118 0.07 31.58 8.09
C GLY A 118 -0.13 30.16 8.65
N PHE A 119 -1.37 29.72 8.81
CA PHE A 119 -1.71 28.38 9.33
C PHE A 119 -2.99 27.82 8.68
N TRP A 120 -3.23 26.53 8.89
CA TRP A 120 -4.40 25.83 8.38
C TRP A 120 -5.60 25.97 9.32
N ARG A 121 -6.77 26.25 8.76
CA ARG A 121 -8.08 26.15 9.44
C ARG A 121 -8.72 24.82 9.07
N VAL A 122 -9.03 24.00 10.06
CA VAL A 122 -9.52 22.64 9.88
C VAL A 122 -10.94 22.49 10.45
N GLU A 123 -11.80 21.81 9.70
CA GLU A 123 -13.14 21.41 10.13
C GLU A 123 -13.21 19.88 10.15
N LEU A 124 -13.69 19.32 11.26
CA LEU A 124 -13.91 17.89 11.46
C LEU A 124 -15.36 17.51 11.15
N ALA A 125 -15.59 16.22 10.88
CA ALA A 125 -16.90 15.72 10.49
C ALA A 125 -17.98 15.86 11.58
N ASP A 126 -17.58 15.98 12.85
CA ASP A 126 -18.48 16.21 13.99
C ASP A 126 -18.71 17.70 14.29
N GLY A 127 -18.19 18.60 13.46
CA GLY A 127 -18.37 20.04 13.56
C GLY A 127 -17.28 20.76 14.35
N ASP A 128 -16.37 20.03 15.00
CA ASP A 128 -15.23 20.63 15.68
C ASP A 128 -14.33 21.38 14.70
N ARG A 129 -13.77 22.50 15.18
CA ARG A 129 -12.86 23.35 14.40
C ARG A 129 -11.60 23.58 15.20
N LEU A 130 -10.47 23.54 14.51
CA LEU A 130 -9.17 23.86 15.09
C LEU A 130 -8.26 24.48 14.04
N THR A 131 -7.19 25.11 14.51
CA THR A 131 -6.13 25.67 13.69
C THR A 131 -4.82 24.95 13.94
N THR A 132 -4.03 24.72 12.89
CA THR A 132 -2.75 24.01 12.98
C THR A 132 -1.70 24.65 12.09
N ARG A 133 -0.45 24.75 12.56
CA ARG A 133 0.64 25.26 11.73
C ARG A 133 0.96 24.30 10.60
N TYR A 134 1.15 23.02 10.94
CA TYR A 134 1.53 21.96 10.03
C TYR A 134 0.36 20.99 9.79
N LEU A 135 0.08 20.67 8.53
CA LEU A 135 -0.91 19.67 8.14
C LEU A 135 -0.18 18.43 7.62
N LEU A 136 -0.41 17.27 8.26
CA LEU A 136 0.34 16.05 8.00
C LEU A 136 -0.56 14.89 7.54
N PRO A 137 -1.00 14.84 6.27
CA PRO A 137 -1.77 13.72 5.76
C PRO A 137 -1.00 12.39 5.75
N CYS A 138 -1.52 11.39 6.46
CA CYS A 138 -1.00 10.03 6.53
C CYS A 138 -2.07 9.01 6.10
N THR A 139 -2.78 9.31 5.02
CA THR A 139 -3.96 8.55 4.57
C THR A 139 -3.63 7.22 3.89
N GLY A 140 -2.35 6.96 3.62
CA GLY A 140 -1.88 5.80 2.86
C GLY A 140 -2.35 5.78 1.40
N PHE A 141 -2.03 4.71 0.69
CA PHE A 141 -2.36 4.59 -0.74
C PHE A 141 -3.77 4.06 -1.04
N ALA A 142 -4.44 3.43 -0.06
CA ALA A 142 -5.64 2.62 -0.27
C ALA A 142 -6.90 3.23 0.37
N ALA A 143 -7.00 4.57 0.40
CA ALA A 143 -8.12 5.25 1.07
C ALA A 143 -9.40 5.36 0.22
N LYS A 144 -9.30 5.33 -1.13
CA LYS A 144 -10.44 5.44 -2.04
C LYS A 144 -10.59 4.14 -2.84
N ALA A 145 -11.55 3.30 -2.44
CA ALA A 145 -11.90 2.10 -3.19
C ALA A 145 -12.27 2.43 -4.64
N TYR A 146 -11.89 1.55 -5.56
CA TYR A 146 -12.29 1.66 -6.96
C TYR A 146 -13.33 0.59 -7.26
N ILE A 147 -14.55 1.04 -7.51
CA ILE A 147 -15.65 0.19 -7.98
C ILE A 147 -15.83 0.53 -9.47
N PRO A 148 -15.59 -0.41 -10.39
CA PRO A 148 -15.82 -0.16 -11.82
C PRO A 148 -17.31 0.06 -12.08
N SER A 149 -17.62 0.75 -13.18
CA SER A 149 -19.00 0.96 -13.65
C SER A 149 -19.60 -0.36 -14.14
N LEU A 150 -20.07 -1.19 -13.21
CA LEU A 150 -20.79 -2.43 -13.48
C LEU A 150 -22.29 -2.10 -13.65
N PRO A 151 -22.91 -2.41 -14.81
CA PRO A 151 -24.32 -2.10 -15.03
C PRO A 151 -25.20 -2.75 -13.98
N GLU A 152 -26.08 -1.95 -13.37
CA GLU A 152 -27.10 -2.41 -12.42
C GLU A 152 -26.57 -3.07 -11.13
N LEU A 153 -25.32 -2.76 -10.73
CA LEU A 153 -24.71 -3.29 -9.51
C LEU A 153 -25.57 -3.08 -8.25
N ASP A 154 -26.26 -1.95 -8.16
CA ASP A 154 -27.16 -1.58 -7.07
C ASP A 154 -28.41 -2.46 -6.96
N ARG A 155 -28.72 -3.26 -8.00
CA ARG A 155 -29.86 -4.18 -8.01
C ARG A 155 -29.57 -5.53 -7.35
N PHE A 156 -28.31 -5.87 -7.10
CA PHE A 156 -27.94 -7.14 -6.46
C PHE A 156 -28.57 -7.22 -5.06
N ALA A 157 -29.39 -8.23 -4.80
CA ALA A 157 -30.20 -8.33 -3.58
C ALA A 157 -29.45 -8.97 -2.39
N GLY A 158 -28.37 -9.71 -2.67
CA GLY A 158 -27.51 -10.29 -1.64
C GLY A 158 -26.46 -9.30 -1.11
N PRO A 159 -25.62 -9.71 -0.14
CA PRO A 159 -24.50 -8.89 0.31
C PRO A 159 -23.51 -8.61 -0.83
N ALA A 160 -23.27 -7.34 -1.13
CA ALA A 160 -22.31 -6.88 -2.13
C ALA A 160 -21.35 -5.86 -1.50
N HIS A 161 -20.09 -6.25 -1.30
CA HIS A 161 -19.12 -5.39 -0.62
C HIS A 161 -17.78 -5.32 -1.36
N HIS A 162 -17.22 -4.12 -1.42
CA HIS A 162 -15.82 -3.95 -1.74
C HIS A 162 -14.95 -4.43 -0.58
N THR A 163 -13.82 -5.08 -0.86
CA THR A 163 -12.94 -5.63 0.19
C THR A 163 -12.46 -4.55 1.18
N ALA A 164 -12.32 -3.31 0.74
CA ALA A 164 -11.99 -2.15 1.59
C ALA A 164 -13.10 -1.66 2.54
N HIS A 165 -14.33 -2.12 2.32
CA HIS A 165 -15.53 -1.72 3.07
C HIS A 165 -16.29 -2.97 3.54
N TRP A 166 -15.52 -3.98 3.96
CA TRP A 166 -16.07 -5.20 4.48
C TRP A 166 -16.76 -4.96 5.83
N PRO A 167 -17.93 -5.56 6.09
CA PRO A 167 -18.60 -5.43 7.39
C PRO A 167 -17.72 -5.98 8.52
N GLN A 168 -17.69 -5.27 9.64
CA GLN A 168 -16.80 -5.58 10.78
C GLN A 168 -17.15 -6.91 11.47
N GLU A 169 -18.44 -7.27 11.41
CA GLU A 169 -19.03 -8.52 11.87
C GLU A 169 -18.70 -9.71 10.95
N GLY A 170 -18.26 -9.45 9.71
CA GLY A 170 -17.99 -10.46 8.69
C GLY A 170 -19.23 -10.89 7.91
N ILE A 171 -19.02 -11.77 6.93
CA ILE A 171 -20.09 -12.40 6.13
C ILE A 171 -19.81 -13.90 6.14
N ASP A 172 -20.83 -14.69 6.42
CA ASP A 172 -20.75 -16.16 6.37
C ASP A 172 -20.90 -16.64 4.92
N PHE A 173 -19.90 -17.37 4.43
CA PHE A 173 -19.90 -17.98 3.11
C PHE A 173 -20.46 -19.40 3.11
N THR A 174 -20.71 -20.00 4.27
CA THR A 174 -21.16 -21.39 4.40
C THR A 174 -22.41 -21.67 3.58
N GLY A 175 -22.30 -22.61 2.63
CA GLY A 175 -23.43 -23.02 1.79
C GLY A 175 -23.89 -21.96 0.78
N LYS A 176 -23.16 -20.85 0.59
CA LYS A 176 -23.48 -19.77 -0.35
C LYS A 176 -22.79 -19.96 -1.70
N ARG A 177 -23.36 -19.33 -2.74
CA ARG A 177 -22.71 -19.09 -4.03
C ARG A 177 -22.03 -17.73 -3.99
N VAL A 178 -20.71 -17.71 -4.04
CA VAL A 178 -19.90 -16.51 -3.86
C VAL A 178 -19.26 -16.12 -5.19
N ALA A 179 -19.45 -14.87 -5.60
CA ALA A 179 -18.74 -14.26 -6.72
C ALA A 179 -17.62 -13.35 -6.22
N ILE A 180 -16.42 -13.47 -6.79
CA ILE A 180 -15.31 -12.54 -6.57
C ILE A 180 -14.94 -11.87 -7.88
N ILE A 181 -15.05 -10.54 -7.95
CA ILE A 181 -14.59 -9.75 -9.11
C ILE A 181 -13.21 -9.17 -8.81
N GLY A 182 -12.20 -9.63 -9.55
CA GLY A 182 -10.82 -9.18 -9.43
C GLY A 182 -9.91 -10.18 -8.69
N THR A 183 -8.69 -10.31 -9.22
CA THR A 183 -7.68 -11.28 -8.78
C THR A 183 -6.44 -10.60 -8.18
N GLY A 184 -6.56 -9.35 -7.73
CA GLY A 184 -5.50 -8.72 -6.94
C GLY A 184 -5.30 -9.41 -5.59
N ALA A 185 -4.39 -8.89 -4.76
CA ALA A 185 -4.06 -9.49 -3.44
C ALA A 185 -5.30 -9.77 -2.57
N SER A 186 -6.25 -8.83 -2.51
CA SER A 186 -7.50 -9.05 -1.78
C SER A 186 -8.35 -10.17 -2.37
N GLY A 187 -8.45 -10.28 -3.70
CA GLY A 187 -9.20 -11.35 -4.36
C GLY A 187 -8.59 -12.73 -4.11
N VAL A 188 -7.26 -12.84 -4.20
CA VAL A 188 -6.49 -14.05 -3.86
C VAL A 188 -6.70 -14.48 -2.42
N GLN A 189 -6.71 -13.54 -1.48
CA GLN A 189 -6.91 -13.82 -0.06
C GLN A 189 -8.35 -14.28 0.22
N VAL A 190 -9.36 -13.57 -0.31
CA VAL A 190 -10.77 -13.96 -0.13
C VAL A 190 -11.07 -15.30 -0.79
N ALA A 191 -10.52 -15.56 -1.99
CA ALA A 191 -10.76 -16.81 -2.72
C ALA A 191 -10.31 -18.04 -1.94
N GLN A 192 -9.18 -17.97 -1.22
CA GLN A 192 -8.67 -19.07 -0.41
C GLN A 192 -9.58 -19.42 0.78
N GLU A 193 -10.22 -18.41 1.39
CA GLU A 193 -11.18 -18.66 2.48
C GLU A 193 -12.54 -19.07 1.91
N ALA A 194 -13.03 -18.40 0.86
CA ALA A 194 -14.31 -18.73 0.23
C ALA A 194 -14.34 -20.15 -0.33
N ALA A 195 -13.25 -20.65 -0.93
CA ALA A 195 -13.20 -22.02 -1.46
C ALA A 195 -13.33 -23.10 -0.37
N ARG A 196 -13.08 -22.77 0.90
CA ARG A 196 -13.21 -23.74 2.02
C ARG A 196 -14.64 -23.89 2.50
N GLU A 197 -15.46 -22.83 2.36
CA GLU A 197 -16.74 -22.69 3.05
C GLU A 197 -17.94 -22.58 2.08
N ALA A 198 -17.74 -21.96 0.92
CA ALA A 198 -18.79 -21.71 -0.06
C ALA A 198 -19.28 -23.01 -0.70
N ALA A 199 -20.58 -23.09 -0.99
CA ALA A 199 -21.13 -24.16 -1.81
C ALA A 199 -20.59 -24.09 -3.25
N GLN A 200 -20.42 -22.87 -3.75
CA GLN A 200 -19.80 -22.61 -5.05
C GLN A 200 -19.09 -21.26 -5.04
N LEU A 201 -17.91 -21.21 -5.64
CA LEU A 201 -17.10 -20.00 -5.79
C LEU A 201 -16.86 -19.74 -7.28
N THR A 202 -17.24 -18.56 -7.77
CA THR A 202 -16.90 -18.10 -9.12
C THR A 202 -15.98 -16.89 -9.03
N ILE A 203 -14.80 -16.98 -9.66
CA ILE A 203 -13.80 -15.92 -9.68
C ILE A 203 -13.77 -15.29 -11.07
N TYR A 204 -14.08 -14.01 -11.16
CA TYR A 204 -14.07 -13.23 -12.39
C TYR A 204 -12.73 -12.51 -12.54
N GLN A 205 -11.90 -13.06 -13.42
CA GLN A 205 -10.53 -12.62 -13.67
C GLN A 205 -10.45 -11.82 -14.98
N ARG A 206 -9.84 -10.62 -14.93
CA ARG A 206 -9.46 -9.89 -16.16
C ARG A 206 -8.00 -10.08 -16.55
N THR A 207 -7.13 -10.32 -15.57
CA THR A 207 -5.70 -10.53 -15.80
C THR A 207 -5.19 -11.40 -14.66
N PRO A 208 -4.48 -12.50 -14.94
CA PRO A 208 -3.97 -13.36 -13.88
C PRO A 208 -2.95 -12.62 -13.03
N ILE A 209 -2.96 -12.94 -11.74
CA ILE A 209 -2.00 -12.44 -10.77
C ILE A 209 -0.78 -13.36 -10.75
N LEU A 210 0.41 -12.77 -10.71
CA LEU A 210 1.64 -13.54 -10.60
C LEU A 210 1.96 -13.81 -9.12
N ALA A 211 1.13 -14.62 -8.46
CA ALA A 211 1.24 -14.86 -7.01
C ALA A 211 2.41 -15.78 -6.64
N LEU A 212 2.99 -15.54 -5.46
CA LEU A 212 4.16 -16.24 -4.91
C LEU A 212 3.81 -17.05 -3.65
N PRO A 213 4.54 -18.14 -3.35
CA PRO A 213 4.26 -18.96 -2.19
C PRO A 213 4.59 -18.21 -0.88
N MET A 214 3.60 -18.09 -0.01
CA MET A 214 3.74 -17.39 1.28
C MET A 214 4.69 -18.11 2.23
N ARG A 215 4.66 -19.46 2.27
CA ARG A 215 5.36 -20.28 3.29
C ARG A 215 4.95 -19.86 4.71
N GLN A 216 3.65 -19.79 4.93
CA GLN A 216 3.06 -19.52 6.24
C GLN A 216 3.42 -20.63 7.23
N ARG A 217 3.66 -20.24 8.49
CA ARG A 217 3.88 -21.14 9.61
C ARG A 217 3.54 -20.46 10.93
N SER A 218 3.17 -21.24 11.94
CA SER A 218 3.05 -20.73 13.31
C SER A 218 4.41 -20.28 13.84
N LEU A 219 4.39 -19.27 14.71
CA LEU A 219 5.54 -18.81 15.47
C LEU A 219 5.32 -19.09 16.97
N THR A 220 6.32 -19.63 17.63
CA THR A 220 6.38 -19.82 19.07
C THR A 220 6.93 -18.56 19.75
N THR A 221 6.62 -18.38 21.03
CA THR A 221 7.20 -17.29 21.82
C THR A 221 8.70 -17.50 22.06
N VAL A 222 9.13 -18.76 22.20
CA VAL A 222 10.54 -19.14 22.42
C VAL A 222 11.40 -18.78 21.20
N GLU A 223 10.98 -19.14 19.98
CA GLU A 223 11.77 -18.82 18.79
C GLU A 223 11.91 -17.30 18.59
N GLN A 224 10.85 -16.54 18.88
CA GLN A 224 10.88 -15.08 18.76
C GLN A 224 11.76 -14.46 19.84
N ALA A 225 11.69 -14.96 21.08
CA ALA A 225 12.59 -14.52 22.14
C ALA A 225 14.07 -14.77 21.80
N GLN A 226 14.38 -15.88 21.14
CA GLN A 226 15.73 -16.19 20.66
C GLN A 226 16.16 -15.31 19.48
N ALA A 227 15.22 -14.88 18.63
CA ALA A 227 15.50 -14.03 17.48
C ALA A 227 15.63 -12.53 17.84
N LYS A 228 14.95 -12.07 18.90
CA LYS A 228 14.90 -10.65 19.34
C LYS A 228 16.26 -9.96 19.51
N PRO A 229 17.32 -10.60 20.02
CA PRO A 229 18.66 -9.99 20.04
C PRO A 229 19.16 -9.53 18.66
N GLY A 230 18.70 -10.16 17.57
CA GLY A 230 19.03 -9.77 16.19
C GLY A 230 18.10 -8.72 15.56
N TYR A 231 16.99 -8.37 16.20
CA TYR A 231 16.00 -7.43 15.64
C TYR A 231 16.59 -6.06 15.31
N PRO A 232 17.45 -5.43 16.14
CA PRO A 232 18.05 -4.14 15.80
C PRO A 232 18.79 -4.15 14.46
N GLU A 233 19.51 -5.24 14.16
CA GLU A 233 20.22 -5.37 12.88
C GLU A 233 19.24 -5.60 11.71
N ILE A 234 18.19 -6.40 11.90
CA ILE A 234 17.13 -6.59 10.89
C ILE A 234 16.47 -5.25 10.55
N PHE A 235 16.13 -4.45 11.55
CA PHE A 235 15.54 -3.12 11.36
C PHE A 235 16.51 -2.11 10.74
N ARG A 236 17.82 -2.25 10.98
CA ARG A 236 18.84 -1.47 10.28
C ARG A 236 18.91 -1.87 8.80
N GLN A 237 18.99 -3.17 8.52
CA GLN A 237 19.13 -3.71 7.17
C GLN A 237 17.94 -3.37 6.27
N ARG A 238 16.71 -3.43 6.81
CA ARG A 238 15.52 -3.09 6.02
C ARG A 238 15.54 -1.64 5.50
N ARG A 239 16.25 -0.71 6.17
CA ARG A 239 16.39 0.69 5.71
C ARG A 239 17.41 0.84 4.56
N LEU A 240 18.26 -0.17 4.36
CA LEU A 240 19.35 -0.15 3.36
C LEU A 240 18.99 -0.87 2.06
N SER A 241 17.79 -1.43 1.94
CA SER A 241 17.35 -2.13 0.73
C SER A 241 16.32 -1.32 -0.06
N SER A 242 16.23 -1.57 -1.37
CA SER A 242 15.28 -0.88 -2.24
C SER A 242 13.82 -1.15 -1.88
N GLY A 243 13.50 -2.37 -1.43
CA GLY A 243 12.13 -2.79 -1.09
C GLY A 243 11.74 -2.54 0.36
N GLY A 244 12.65 -2.09 1.22
CA GLY A 244 12.37 -1.94 2.64
C GLY A 244 12.30 -3.26 3.42
N PHE A 245 12.92 -4.33 2.91
CA PHE A 245 13.04 -5.66 3.54
C PHE A 245 14.50 -5.93 3.89
N GLU A 246 14.77 -6.86 4.80
CA GLU A 246 16.12 -7.35 5.11
C GLU A 246 16.67 -8.34 4.06
N ILE A 247 15.91 -8.58 2.99
CA ILE A 247 16.26 -9.51 1.91
C ILE A 247 17.33 -8.87 1.00
N PRO A 248 18.54 -9.45 0.89
CA PRO A 248 19.56 -8.94 0.00
C PRO A 248 19.20 -9.23 -1.45
N ARG A 249 19.47 -8.26 -2.33
CA ARG A 249 19.40 -8.43 -3.78
C ARG A 249 20.69 -9.07 -4.28
N LEU A 250 20.61 -9.77 -5.41
CA LEU A 250 21.80 -10.28 -6.09
C LEU A 250 22.31 -9.22 -7.06
N ASP A 251 23.57 -8.82 -6.96
CA ASP A 251 24.16 -7.79 -7.82
C ASP A 251 24.48 -8.30 -9.25
N GLN A 252 24.56 -9.62 -9.41
CA GLN A 252 24.81 -10.27 -10.70
C GLN A 252 23.59 -10.25 -11.63
N SER A 253 23.85 -10.33 -12.94
CA SER A 253 22.82 -10.51 -13.98
C SER A 253 22.38 -11.98 -14.09
N ALA A 254 21.08 -12.21 -14.29
CA ALA A 254 20.53 -13.54 -14.57
C ALA A 254 21.03 -14.13 -15.90
N LEU A 255 21.52 -13.28 -16.80
CA LEU A 255 22.02 -13.65 -18.13
C LEU A 255 23.51 -14.03 -18.10
N GLU A 256 24.24 -13.67 -17.04
CA GLU A 256 25.68 -13.91 -16.91
C GLU A 256 26.00 -15.21 -16.16
N VAL A 257 24.98 -15.86 -15.58
CA VAL A 257 25.10 -17.14 -14.88
C VAL A 257 24.63 -18.32 -15.73
N SER A 258 25.12 -19.52 -15.40
CA SER A 258 24.67 -20.75 -16.04
C SER A 258 23.18 -21.02 -15.81
N SER A 259 22.54 -21.82 -16.67
CA SER A 259 21.14 -22.22 -16.48
C SER A 259 20.93 -23.04 -15.20
N GLU A 260 21.91 -23.87 -14.82
CA GLU A 260 21.88 -24.65 -13.59
C GLU A 260 21.93 -23.76 -12.36
N GLU A 261 22.88 -22.81 -12.31
CA GLU A 261 23.01 -21.86 -11.21
C GLU A 261 21.77 -20.97 -11.07
N ARG A 262 21.24 -20.48 -12.20
CA ARG A 262 20.03 -19.67 -12.22
C ARG A 262 18.83 -20.44 -11.68
N THR A 263 18.65 -21.69 -12.12
CA THR A 263 17.56 -22.55 -11.63
C THR A 263 17.71 -22.82 -10.14
N ALA A 264 18.91 -23.17 -9.67
CA ALA A 264 19.18 -23.37 -8.25
C ALA A 264 18.90 -22.12 -7.41
N THR A 265 19.25 -20.94 -7.93
CA THR A 265 18.94 -19.65 -7.28
C THR A 265 17.43 -19.41 -7.22
N PHE A 266 16.72 -19.60 -8.33
CA PHE A 266 15.26 -19.46 -8.37
C PHE A 266 14.57 -20.43 -7.40
N GLU A 267 14.99 -21.69 -7.34
CA GLU A 267 14.47 -22.68 -6.39
C GLU A 267 14.72 -22.26 -4.93
N ARG A 268 15.91 -21.77 -4.61
CA ARG A 268 16.23 -21.29 -3.27
C ARG A 268 15.33 -20.12 -2.86
N LEU A 269 15.12 -19.15 -3.74
CA LEU A 269 14.25 -18.00 -3.48
C LEU A 269 12.78 -18.42 -3.37
N TRP A 270 12.33 -19.37 -4.20
CA TRP A 270 10.98 -19.95 -4.15
C TRP A 270 10.71 -20.77 -2.88
N ALA A 271 11.72 -21.50 -2.40
CA ALA A 271 11.65 -22.27 -1.16
C ALA A 271 11.59 -21.35 0.06
N ALA A 272 12.34 -20.24 0.07
CA ALA A 272 12.31 -19.24 1.15
C ALA A 272 10.92 -18.58 1.32
N GLY A 273 10.18 -18.46 0.20
CA GLY A 273 8.83 -17.91 0.15
C GLY A 273 8.76 -16.41 0.39
N GLY A 274 7.55 -15.89 0.58
CA GLY A 274 7.34 -14.45 0.71
C GLY A 274 7.84 -13.70 -0.52
N PHE A 275 8.47 -12.56 -0.31
CA PHE A 275 9.00 -11.73 -1.41
C PHE A 275 10.44 -12.03 -1.82
N HIS A 276 11.07 -13.09 -1.34
CA HIS A 276 12.44 -13.44 -1.74
C HIS A 276 12.60 -13.55 -3.25
N TYR A 277 11.63 -14.17 -3.95
CA TYR A 277 11.65 -14.28 -5.41
C TYR A 277 11.41 -12.96 -6.15
N TRP A 278 10.75 -12.00 -5.50
CA TRP A 278 10.44 -10.68 -6.09
C TRP A 278 11.58 -9.68 -5.87
N VAL A 279 11.99 -9.46 -4.61
CA VAL A 279 12.94 -8.39 -4.25
C VAL A 279 14.38 -8.88 -4.07
N GLY A 280 14.58 -10.17 -3.78
CA GLY A 280 15.90 -10.77 -3.54
C GLY A 280 16.54 -11.42 -4.77
N ASN A 281 16.01 -11.12 -5.96
CA ASN A 281 16.40 -11.77 -7.21
C ASN A 281 17.59 -11.03 -7.89
N TYR A 282 17.99 -11.51 -9.08
CA TYR A 282 19.05 -10.92 -9.90
C TYR A 282 18.83 -9.43 -10.22
N ALA A 283 19.94 -8.73 -10.47
CA ALA A 283 19.97 -7.28 -10.60
C ALA A 283 19.28 -6.74 -11.86
N ASP A 284 18.97 -7.61 -12.81
CA ASP A 284 18.44 -7.25 -14.12
C ASP A 284 16.98 -7.67 -14.31
N ILE A 285 16.36 -8.40 -13.37
CA ILE A 285 14.99 -8.94 -13.51
C ILE A 285 13.94 -7.85 -13.80
N LEU A 286 14.07 -6.65 -13.25
CA LEU A 286 13.10 -5.56 -13.43
C LEU A 286 13.52 -4.52 -14.48
N VAL A 287 14.62 -4.75 -15.20
CA VAL A 287 15.19 -3.79 -16.16
C VAL A 287 15.56 -4.40 -17.52
N ASP A 288 15.82 -5.71 -17.62
CA ASP A 288 16.06 -6.44 -18.89
C ASP A 288 14.94 -7.46 -19.13
N GLU A 289 14.33 -7.44 -20.32
CA GLU A 289 13.20 -8.31 -20.68
C GLU A 289 13.57 -9.78 -20.78
N ARG A 290 14.79 -10.11 -21.22
CA ARG A 290 15.26 -11.49 -21.34
C ARG A 290 15.47 -12.07 -19.95
N ALA A 291 16.08 -11.29 -19.05
CA ALA A 291 16.22 -11.67 -17.64
C ALA A 291 14.84 -11.85 -16.98
N ASN A 292 13.92 -10.92 -17.21
CA ASN A 292 12.55 -10.98 -16.70
C ASN A 292 11.80 -12.23 -17.20
N ARG A 293 11.93 -12.57 -18.48
CA ARG A 293 11.31 -13.75 -19.08
C ARG A 293 11.76 -15.03 -18.40
N LEU A 294 13.04 -15.16 -18.05
CA LEU A 294 13.56 -16.32 -17.32
C LEU A 294 12.89 -16.49 -15.93
N ALA A 295 12.66 -15.38 -15.22
CA ALA A 295 11.95 -15.42 -13.95
C ALA A 295 10.45 -15.73 -14.12
N TYR A 296 9.82 -15.18 -15.17
CA TYR A 296 8.44 -15.49 -15.50
C TYR A 296 8.24 -16.98 -15.84
N ASP A 297 9.10 -17.54 -16.70
CA ASP A 297 9.00 -18.94 -17.13
C ASP A 297 9.13 -19.89 -15.93
N PHE A 298 10.09 -19.64 -15.03
CA PHE A 298 10.24 -20.41 -13.79
C PHE A 298 8.97 -20.31 -12.91
N TRP A 299 8.45 -19.10 -12.70
CA TRP A 299 7.20 -18.91 -11.95
C TRP A 299 6.03 -19.67 -12.59
N ARG A 300 5.88 -19.56 -13.92
CA ARG A 300 4.79 -20.17 -14.68
C ARG A 300 4.83 -21.68 -14.50
N ASP A 301 6.00 -22.28 -14.67
CA ASP A 301 6.16 -23.73 -14.58
C ASP A 301 5.84 -24.23 -13.17
N LYS A 302 6.30 -23.54 -12.12
CA LYS A 302 5.94 -23.84 -10.72
C LYS A 302 4.45 -23.72 -10.42
N VAL A 303 3.75 -22.77 -11.04
CA VAL A 303 2.30 -22.62 -10.88
C VAL A 303 1.55 -23.72 -11.63
N ARG A 304 1.96 -24.03 -12.87
CA ARG A 304 1.33 -25.06 -13.69
C ARG A 304 1.44 -26.47 -13.07
N GLU A 305 2.52 -26.75 -12.35
CA GLU A 305 2.68 -28.00 -11.57
C GLU A 305 1.52 -28.25 -10.58
N ARG A 306 0.79 -27.21 -10.16
CA ARG A 306 -0.29 -27.28 -9.17
C ARG A 306 -1.70 -27.34 -9.78
N ILE A 307 -1.84 -27.11 -11.07
CA ILE A 307 -3.14 -27.01 -11.75
C ILE A 307 -3.30 -28.20 -12.68
N THR A 308 -4.37 -28.99 -12.47
CA THR A 308 -4.59 -30.24 -13.22
C THR A 308 -5.18 -30.02 -14.62
N ASP A 309 -6.05 -29.02 -14.79
CA ASP A 309 -6.68 -28.69 -16.07
C ASP A 309 -5.76 -27.81 -16.95
N PRO A 310 -5.34 -28.28 -18.15
CA PRO A 310 -4.51 -27.50 -19.06
C PRO A 310 -5.14 -26.17 -19.51
N ALA A 311 -6.47 -26.08 -19.60
CA ALA A 311 -7.15 -24.83 -19.94
C ALA A 311 -7.00 -23.81 -18.81
N LEU A 312 -7.12 -24.24 -17.55
CA LEU A 312 -6.88 -23.39 -16.39
C LEU A 312 -5.40 -23.02 -16.22
N GLN A 313 -4.47 -23.89 -16.60
CA GLN A 313 -3.04 -23.56 -16.66
C GLN A 313 -2.78 -22.34 -17.54
N GLU A 314 -3.38 -22.27 -18.74
CA GLU A 314 -3.20 -21.12 -19.63
C GLU A 314 -3.90 -19.86 -19.08
N LYS A 315 -5.08 -19.98 -18.45
CA LYS A 315 -5.78 -18.81 -17.88
C LYS A 315 -5.12 -18.25 -16.62
N LEU A 316 -4.50 -19.08 -15.78
CA LEU A 316 -3.89 -18.67 -14.51
C LEU A 316 -2.38 -18.40 -14.63
N ALA A 317 -1.69 -19.12 -15.50
CA ALA A 317 -0.26 -19.00 -15.76
C ALA A 317 0.02 -19.12 -17.27
N PRO A 318 -0.33 -18.08 -18.06
CA PRO A 318 -0.30 -18.15 -19.51
C PRO A 318 1.12 -18.37 -20.05
N SER A 319 1.21 -18.93 -21.26
CA SER A 319 2.48 -19.19 -21.92
C SER A 319 3.22 -17.88 -22.19
N GLU A 320 2.47 -16.85 -22.59
CA GLU A 320 2.97 -15.48 -22.74
C GLU A 320 2.56 -14.61 -21.55
N PRO A 321 3.50 -13.85 -20.95
CA PRO A 321 3.24 -13.06 -19.77
C PRO A 321 2.20 -11.95 -20.04
N PRO A 322 1.19 -11.77 -19.18
CA PRO A 322 0.22 -10.66 -19.34
C PRO A 322 0.88 -9.29 -19.11
N HIS A 323 2.04 -9.28 -18.47
CA HIS A 323 2.96 -8.18 -18.24
C HIS A 323 4.27 -8.76 -17.70
N PRO A 324 5.41 -8.02 -17.73
CA PRO A 324 6.65 -8.51 -17.16
C PRO A 324 6.49 -8.96 -15.69
N PHE A 325 7.24 -9.97 -15.25
CA PHE A 325 7.21 -10.45 -13.87
C PHE A 325 7.63 -9.33 -12.89
N GLY A 326 6.94 -9.21 -11.75
CA GLY A 326 7.31 -8.29 -10.67
C GLY A 326 7.01 -6.80 -10.90
N VAL A 327 6.47 -6.40 -12.07
CA VAL A 327 6.09 -5.00 -12.37
C VAL A 327 4.72 -4.59 -11.79
N LYS A 328 3.99 -5.55 -11.24
CA LYS A 328 2.89 -5.36 -10.29
C LYS A 328 3.32 -6.03 -8.99
N ARG A 329 2.85 -5.55 -7.82
CA ARG A 329 3.10 -6.25 -6.54
C ARG A 329 2.59 -7.68 -6.65
N PRO A 330 3.46 -8.70 -6.56
CA PRO A 330 3.00 -10.08 -6.47
C PRO A 330 2.12 -10.24 -5.23
N SER A 331 1.09 -11.07 -5.31
CA SER A 331 0.33 -11.47 -4.13
C SER A 331 1.02 -12.66 -3.47
N LEU A 332 0.94 -12.78 -2.15
CA LEU A 332 1.34 -14.02 -1.50
C LEU A 332 0.14 -14.95 -1.34
N GLU A 333 0.32 -16.21 -1.71
CA GLU A 333 -0.71 -17.24 -1.62
C GLU A 333 -0.22 -18.49 -0.88
N GLN A 334 -1.16 -19.25 -0.34
CA GLN A 334 -0.89 -20.54 0.31
C GLN A 334 -1.49 -21.69 -0.50
N THR A 335 -2.72 -21.53 -0.99
CA THR A 335 -3.50 -22.56 -1.68
C THR A 335 -4.23 -22.04 -2.91
N TYR A 336 -3.96 -20.81 -3.36
CA TYR A 336 -4.78 -20.11 -4.35
C TYR A 336 -4.86 -20.84 -5.69
N TYR A 337 -3.79 -21.47 -6.14
CA TYR A 337 -3.85 -22.25 -7.39
C TYR A 337 -4.51 -23.62 -7.19
N ASP A 338 -4.40 -24.20 -5.98
CA ASP A 338 -4.93 -25.52 -5.68
C ASP A 338 -6.46 -25.52 -5.62
N ILE A 339 -7.08 -24.40 -5.21
CA ILE A 339 -8.55 -24.30 -5.13
C ILE A 339 -9.22 -24.54 -6.49
N PHE A 340 -8.55 -24.23 -7.60
CA PHE A 340 -9.10 -24.41 -8.95
C PHE A 340 -9.20 -25.88 -9.38
N ASN A 341 -8.61 -26.81 -8.62
CA ASN A 341 -8.83 -28.24 -8.83
C ASN A 341 -10.12 -28.75 -8.15
N GLN A 342 -10.82 -27.89 -7.39
CA GLN A 342 -12.07 -28.26 -6.74
C GLN A 342 -13.25 -28.11 -7.70
N PRO A 343 -14.20 -29.05 -7.73
CA PRO A 343 -15.37 -28.95 -8.62
C PRO A 343 -16.33 -27.82 -8.26
N SER A 344 -16.22 -27.27 -7.04
CA SER A 344 -17.01 -26.12 -6.55
C SER A 344 -16.41 -24.76 -6.92
N VAL A 345 -15.25 -24.72 -7.60
CA VAL A 345 -14.57 -23.47 -7.97
C VAL A 345 -14.55 -23.30 -9.49
N GLU A 346 -15.00 -22.15 -9.96
CA GLU A 346 -15.02 -21.78 -11.37
C GLU A 346 -14.19 -20.50 -11.60
N LEU A 347 -13.39 -20.49 -12.66
CA LEU A 347 -12.71 -19.29 -13.17
C LEU A 347 -13.41 -18.77 -14.42
N VAL A 348 -13.81 -17.49 -14.41
CA VAL A 348 -14.37 -16.79 -15.57
C VAL A 348 -13.34 -15.79 -16.07
N ASP A 349 -12.93 -15.91 -17.34
CA ASP A 349 -12.04 -14.94 -17.98
C ASP A 349 -12.86 -13.81 -18.61
N LEU A 350 -12.82 -12.63 -17.99
CA LEU A 350 -13.54 -11.44 -18.43
C LEU A 350 -13.03 -10.85 -19.76
N ARG A 351 -11.90 -11.31 -20.29
CA ARG A 351 -11.45 -10.93 -21.64
C ARG A 351 -12.18 -11.71 -22.72
N GLU A 352 -12.58 -12.95 -22.41
CA GLU A 352 -13.37 -13.81 -23.30
C GLU A 352 -14.87 -13.60 -23.06
N GLU A 353 -15.25 -13.39 -21.78
CA GLU A 353 -16.61 -13.44 -21.29
C GLU A 353 -16.93 -12.19 -20.42
N PRO A 354 -16.98 -10.97 -21.01
CA PRO A 354 -17.21 -9.74 -20.26
C PRO A 354 -18.55 -9.75 -19.50
N ILE A 355 -18.59 -9.07 -18.35
CA ILE A 355 -19.83 -8.83 -17.59
C ILE A 355 -20.67 -7.80 -18.35
N GLU A 356 -21.93 -8.15 -18.62
CA GLU A 356 -22.89 -7.30 -19.31
C GLU A 356 -23.88 -6.65 -18.33
N GLN A 357 -24.29 -7.38 -17.29
CA GLN A 357 -25.31 -6.92 -16.37
C GLN A 357 -25.22 -7.63 -15.01
N ILE A 358 -25.46 -6.89 -13.93
CA ILE A 358 -25.70 -7.46 -12.60
C ILE A 358 -27.21 -7.62 -12.39
N LEU A 359 -27.64 -8.81 -11.99
CA LEU A 359 -29.04 -9.14 -11.68
C LEU A 359 -29.25 -9.18 -10.15
N PRO A 360 -30.51 -9.16 -9.68
CA PRO A 360 -30.80 -9.29 -8.25
C PRO A 360 -30.21 -10.53 -7.56
N ASN A 361 -29.98 -11.61 -8.30
CA ASN A 361 -29.49 -12.88 -7.76
C ASN A 361 -28.35 -13.49 -8.60
N GLY A 362 -27.61 -12.67 -9.36
CA GLY A 362 -26.60 -13.19 -10.27
C GLY A 362 -25.85 -12.16 -11.10
N ILE A 363 -24.99 -12.67 -11.98
CA ILE A 363 -24.19 -11.91 -12.92
C ILE A 363 -24.43 -12.50 -14.31
N VAL A 364 -24.78 -11.65 -15.27
CA VAL A 364 -24.86 -11.99 -16.68
C VAL A 364 -23.57 -11.55 -17.36
N THR A 365 -22.96 -12.48 -18.05
CA THR A 365 -21.85 -12.25 -18.95
C THR A 365 -22.31 -12.47 -20.40
N SER A 366 -21.42 -12.19 -21.35
CA SER A 366 -21.70 -12.45 -22.77
C SER A 366 -21.93 -13.93 -23.12
N ALA A 367 -21.59 -14.88 -22.24
CA ALA A 367 -21.85 -16.31 -22.48
C ALA A 367 -23.04 -16.85 -21.70
N CYS A 368 -23.20 -16.50 -20.41
CA CYS A 368 -24.31 -17.04 -19.61
C CYS A 368 -24.63 -16.23 -18.35
N GLU A 369 -25.76 -16.56 -17.72
CA GLU A 369 -26.13 -16.10 -16.39
C GLU A 369 -25.59 -17.07 -15.32
N ARG A 370 -24.95 -16.53 -14.28
CA ARG A 370 -24.59 -17.28 -13.07
C ARG A 370 -25.27 -16.69 -11.85
N ARG A 371 -25.86 -17.54 -11.02
CA ARG A 371 -26.55 -17.12 -9.79
C ARG A 371 -25.59 -17.06 -8.60
N HIS A 372 -25.69 -15.99 -7.83
CA HIS A 372 -24.85 -15.70 -6.67
C HIS A 372 -25.67 -15.21 -5.49
N ASP A 373 -25.24 -15.57 -4.30
CA ASP A 373 -25.82 -15.11 -3.03
C ASP A 373 -24.98 -13.98 -2.42
N VAL A 374 -23.67 -13.94 -2.70
CA VAL A 374 -22.73 -12.94 -2.19
C VAL A 374 -21.83 -12.45 -3.32
N LEU A 375 -21.61 -11.13 -3.37
CA LEU A 375 -20.71 -10.48 -4.33
C LEU A 375 -19.56 -9.75 -3.62
N VAL A 376 -18.34 -10.15 -3.95
CA VAL A 376 -17.11 -9.52 -3.46
C VAL A 376 -16.47 -8.70 -4.58
N LEU A 377 -16.33 -7.39 -4.36
CA LEU A 377 -15.61 -6.50 -5.27
C LEU A 377 -14.16 -6.35 -4.78
N ALA A 378 -13.26 -7.13 -5.37
CA ALA A 378 -11.81 -7.07 -5.12
C ALA A 378 -11.10 -6.25 -6.22
N THR A 379 -11.70 -5.13 -6.59
CA THR A 379 -11.34 -4.31 -7.77
C THR A 379 -10.29 -3.23 -7.49
N GLY A 380 -9.78 -3.16 -6.25
CA GLY A 380 -8.64 -2.34 -5.88
C GLY A 380 -9.03 -0.90 -5.52
N PHE A 381 -8.15 0.05 -5.80
CA PHE A 381 -8.24 1.41 -5.28
C PHE A 381 -7.86 2.43 -6.35
N ASP A 382 -8.36 3.66 -6.20
CA ASP A 382 -7.71 4.83 -6.76
C ASP A 382 -6.44 5.12 -5.97
N ALA A 383 -5.40 4.34 -6.30
CA ALA A 383 -4.23 4.20 -5.45
C ALA A 383 -3.40 5.48 -5.36
N VAL A 384 -2.81 5.70 -4.19
CA VAL A 384 -1.80 6.73 -3.86
C VAL A 384 -2.35 8.16 -3.84
N THR A 385 -3.03 8.60 -4.90
CA THR A 385 -3.56 9.97 -5.01
C THR A 385 -5.01 10.08 -4.54
N GLY A 386 -5.82 9.02 -4.69
CA GLY A 386 -7.27 9.08 -4.47
C GLY A 386 -7.69 9.46 -3.05
N GLY A 387 -6.91 9.05 -2.04
CA GLY A 387 -7.14 9.44 -0.65
C GLY A 387 -6.96 10.94 -0.41
N LEU A 388 -5.82 11.46 -0.87
CA LEU A 388 -5.46 12.87 -0.75
C LEU A 388 -6.41 13.77 -1.54
N MET A 389 -6.76 13.40 -2.78
CA MET A 389 -7.66 14.18 -3.63
C MET A 389 -9.13 14.13 -3.21
N ARG A 390 -9.54 13.16 -2.39
CA ARG A 390 -10.92 13.08 -1.86
C ARG A 390 -11.14 14.08 -0.71
N MET A 391 -10.09 14.44 0.01
CA MET A 391 -10.18 15.42 1.10
C MET A 391 -10.29 16.84 0.53
N ASP A 392 -11.10 17.69 1.17
CA ASP A 392 -11.21 19.10 0.80
C ASP A 392 -10.04 19.91 1.40
N ILE A 393 -8.84 19.68 0.84
CA ILE A 393 -7.62 20.42 1.19
C ILE A 393 -7.46 21.56 0.19
N ARG A 394 -7.47 22.79 0.67
CA ARG A 394 -7.35 24.02 -0.12
C ARG A 394 -6.11 24.81 0.27
N GLY A 395 -5.17 24.92 -0.65
CA GLY A 395 -3.98 25.74 -0.52
C GLY A 395 -4.23 27.20 -0.86
N ARG A 396 -3.21 27.89 -1.38
CA ARG A 396 -3.27 29.30 -1.77
C ARG A 396 -4.37 29.58 -2.81
N GLY A 397 -4.99 30.75 -2.69
CA GLY A 397 -6.08 31.17 -3.57
C GLY A 397 -7.30 30.24 -3.53
N GLY A 398 -7.42 29.37 -2.52
CA GLY A 398 -8.50 28.39 -2.40
C GLY A 398 -8.37 27.18 -3.35
N THR A 399 -7.21 26.98 -3.97
CA THR A 399 -6.97 25.88 -4.92
C THR A 399 -7.03 24.53 -4.20
N THR A 400 -7.87 23.61 -4.68
CA THR A 400 -7.97 22.27 -4.09
C THR A 400 -6.79 21.39 -4.54
N LEU A 401 -6.37 20.43 -3.71
CA LEU A 401 -5.34 19.46 -4.09
C LEU A 401 -5.77 18.61 -5.30
N ALA A 402 -7.06 18.28 -5.39
CA ALA A 402 -7.64 17.59 -6.54
C ALA A 402 -7.48 18.40 -7.84
N HIS A 403 -7.66 19.72 -7.79
CA HIS A 403 -7.43 20.59 -8.94
C HIS A 403 -5.94 20.67 -9.30
N ALA A 404 -5.06 20.83 -8.30
CA ALA A 404 -3.61 20.92 -8.51
C ALA A 404 -3.01 19.64 -9.14
N TRP A 405 -3.65 18.49 -8.97
CA TRP A 405 -3.23 17.21 -9.55
C TRP A 405 -4.14 16.72 -10.70
N GLY A 406 -4.97 17.58 -11.28
CA GLY A 406 -5.88 17.21 -12.37
C GLY A 406 -5.18 16.61 -13.59
N GLU A 407 -3.94 17.03 -13.87
CA GLU A 407 -3.11 16.53 -14.98
C GLU A 407 -2.06 15.48 -14.54
N GLY A 408 -2.07 15.10 -13.26
CA GLY A 408 -1.13 14.14 -12.69
C GLY A 408 -0.54 14.66 -11.37
N ALA A 409 -0.14 13.73 -10.50
CA ALA A 409 0.51 14.08 -9.25
C ALA A 409 1.89 14.71 -9.53
N ARG A 410 2.12 15.86 -8.90
CA ARG A 410 3.38 16.61 -8.89
C ARG A 410 3.72 16.94 -7.45
N THR A 411 4.92 16.55 -7.04
CA THR A 411 5.39 16.69 -5.66
C THR A 411 6.84 17.13 -5.65
N HIS A 412 7.28 17.69 -4.52
CA HIS A 412 8.70 17.78 -4.17
C HIS A 412 9.05 16.64 -3.22
N LEU A 413 10.01 15.78 -3.62
CA LEU A 413 10.49 14.63 -2.86
C LEU A 413 9.40 13.63 -2.43
N GLY A 414 8.20 13.64 -3.03
CA GLY A 414 7.08 12.83 -2.55
C GLY A 414 6.57 13.21 -1.16
N TYR A 415 6.86 14.43 -0.68
CA TYR A 415 6.35 14.96 0.59
C TYR A 415 5.43 16.17 0.44
N ALA A 416 5.76 17.09 -0.46
CA ALA A 416 5.16 18.43 -0.49
C ALA A 416 4.56 18.77 -1.84
N VAL A 417 3.63 19.74 -1.85
CA VAL A 417 3.07 20.34 -3.07
C VAL A 417 3.17 21.87 -2.98
N SER A 418 3.79 22.48 -3.99
CA SER A 418 3.75 23.92 -4.25
C SER A 418 2.32 24.45 -4.28
N GLY A 419 2.08 25.60 -3.63
CA GLY A 419 0.74 26.13 -3.40
C GLY A 419 0.06 25.58 -2.14
N PHE A 420 0.66 24.61 -1.43
CA PHE A 420 0.15 24.03 -0.18
C PHE A 420 1.19 24.22 0.94
N PRO A 421 1.34 25.44 1.48
CA PRO A 421 2.35 25.74 2.49
C PRO A 421 2.14 24.91 3.77
N ASN A 422 3.21 24.58 4.46
CA ASN A 422 3.18 23.83 5.71
C ASN A 422 2.48 22.46 5.66
N MET A 423 2.30 21.88 4.47
CA MET A 423 1.74 20.55 4.30
C MET A 423 2.82 19.55 3.88
N LEU A 424 2.91 18.41 4.59
CA LEU A 424 3.72 17.26 4.20
C LEU A 424 2.88 15.99 4.30
N PHE A 425 2.89 15.13 3.29
CA PHE A 425 2.21 13.84 3.34
C PHE A 425 3.21 12.69 3.30
N LEU A 426 2.81 11.56 3.91
CA LEU A 426 3.64 10.36 4.00
C LEU A 426 2.99 9.21 3.24
N TYR A 427 3.83 8.29 2.77
CA TYR A 427 3.41 7.11 2.01
C TYR A 427 2.53 7.48 0.80
N GLY A 428 2.80 8.65 0.22
CA GLY A 428 2.04 9.28 -0.86
C GLY A 428 2.74 9.22 -2.22
N PRO A 429 2.25 9.99 -3.21
CA PRO A 429 2.76 9.92 -4.59
C PRO A 429 4.23 10.34 -4.70
N GLN A 430 4.92 9.68 -5.63
CA GLN A 430 6.33 9.87 -5.96
C GLN A 430 7.30 9.63 -4.78
N SER A 431 6.85 8.87 -3.77
CA SER A 431 7.66 8.30 -2.69
C SER A 431 7.72 6.78 -2.82
N PRO A 432 8.57 6.04 -2.06
CA PRO A 432 8.69 4.60 -2.20
C PRO A 432 7.37 3.82 -2.10
N SER A 433 6.50 4.25 -1.17
CA SER A 433 5.09 3.85 -1.07
C SER A 433 4.81 2.38 -1.42
N GLY A 434 4.16 2.10 -2.56
CA GLY A 434 3.78 0.74 -2.96
C GLY A 434 4.93 -0.24 -3.25
N PHE A 435 6.13 0.29 -3.52
CA PHE A 435 7.35 -0.51 -3.73
C PHE A 435 8.10 -0.83 -2.45
N SER A 436 7.66 -0.29 -1.31
CA SER A 436 8.32 -0.52 -0.03
C SER A 436 7.47 -1.36 0.93
N ASN A 437 8.15 -1.91 1.93
CA ASN A 437 7.53 -2.29 3.19
C ASN A 437 6.98 -1.03 3.89
N GLY A 438 5.69 -1.06 4.24
CA GLY A 438 4.97 0.09 4.81
C GLY A 438 5.63 0.67 6.07
N PRO A 439 5.89 -0.13 7.12
CA PRO A 439 6.57 0.34 8.33
C PRO A 439 7.95 0.93 8.07
N THR A 440 8.76 0.34 7.17
CA THR A 440 10.06 0.90 6.81
C THR A 440 9.91 2.31 6.23
N ALA A 441 9.01 2.49 5.26
CA ALA A 441 8.79 3.81 4.67
C ALA A 441 8.19 4.80 5.67
N ALA A 442 7.27 4.35 6.54
CA ALA A 442 6.72 5.17 7.61
C ALA A 442 7.81 5.76 8.51
N GLU A 443 8.81 4.96 8.88
CA GLU A 443 9.91 5.42 9.73
C GLU A 443 10.92 6.29 8.99
N VAL A 444 11.38 5.86 7.81
CA VAL A 444 12.33 6.65 6.98
C VAL A 444 11.74 8.03 6.68
N GLN A 445 10.47 8.06 6.28
CA GLN A 445 9.80 9.32 5.97
C GLN A 445 9.49 10.14 7.22
N GLY A 446 9.07 9.49 8.30
CA GLY A 446 8.77 10.15 9.56
C GLY A 446 10.00 10.79 10.19
N ASP A 447 11.15 10.10 10.21
CA ASP A 447 12.42 10.62 10.71
C ASP A 447 12.84 11.88 9.93
N TRP A 448 12.71 11.86 8.60
CA TRP A 448 12.99 13.04 7.78
C TRP A 448 12.07 14.22 8.10
N VAL A 449 10.76 13.99 8.20
CA VAL A 449 9.78 15.03 8.52
C VAL A 449 10.01 15.62 9.91
N VAL A 450 10.29 14.81 10.92
CA VAL A 450 10.56 15.27 12.29
C VAL A 450 11.80 16.17 12.30
N ARG A 451 12.92 15.73 11.70
CA ARG A 451 14.15 16.54 11.59
C ARG A 451 13.90 17.86 10.85
N PHE A 452 13.06 17.84 9.81
CA PHE A 452 12.71 19.05 9.08
C PHE A 452 11.93 20.04 9.95
N LEU A 453 10.87 19.60 10.63
CA LEU A 453 10.08 20.48 11.49
C LEU A 453 10.89 21.02 12.69
N GLU A 454 11.80 20.22 13.24
CA GLU A 454 12.72 20.67 14.29
C GLU A 454 13.69 21.73 13.79
N HIS A 455 14.21 21.56 12.57
CA HIS A 455 15.07 22.54 11.93
C HIS A 455 14.34 23.88 11.76
N LEU A 456 13.10 23.87 11.25
CA LEU A 456 12.27 25.07 11.12
C LEU A 456 12.09 25.77 12.47
N ARG A 457 11.70 25.01 13.51
CA ARG A 457 11.48 25.52 14.86
C ARG A 457 12.75 26.15 15.44
N THR A 458 13.89 25.49 15.27
CA THR A 458 15.20 25.97 15.78
C THR A 458 15.68 27.21 15.04
N ALA A 459 15.43 27.29 13.73
CA ALA A 459 15.77 28.44 12.88
C ALA A 459 14.78 29.61 13.03
N GLY A 460 13.68 29.45 13.76
CA GLY A 460 12.63 30.47 13.90
C GLY A 460 11.76 30.64 12.65
N TRP A 461 11.73 29.64 11.76
CA TRP A 461 10.85 29.64 10.59
C TRP A 461 9.49 29.03 10.94
N SER A 462 8.43 29.73 10.57
CA SER A 462 7.05 29.29 10.83
C SER A 462 6.34 28.79 9.57
N ARG A 463 6.99 28.94 8.41
CA ARG A 463 6.45 28.60 7.09
C ARG A 463 7.50 27.94 6.18
N PHE A 464 7.09 26.85 5.51
CA PHE A 464 7.75 26.30 4.33
C PHE A 464 6.77 26.13 3.17
N GLU A 465 7.27 26.17 1.94
CA GLU A 465 6.51 25.86 0.73
C GLU A 465 7.45 25.29 -0.34
N ALA A 466 7.05 24.23 -1.03
CA ALA A 466 7.83 23.72 -2.16
C ALA A 466 7.82 24.74 -3.31
N GLU A 467 9.00 25.00 -3.89
CA GLU A 467 9.10 25.90 -5.03
C GLU A 467 8.46 25.30 -6.29
N PRO A 468 7.79 26.08 -7.15
CA PRO A 468 7.12 25.55 -8.34
C PRO A 468 8.02 24.70 -9.26
N ASP A 469 9.28 25.11 -9.43
CA ASP A 469 10.21 24.45 -10.36
C ASP A 469 10.70 23.08 -9.86
N THR A 470 10.64 22.82 -8.55
CA THR A 470 11.14 21.57 -7.95
C THR A 470 10.24 20.39 -8.26
N HIS A 471 8.94 20.64 -8.47
CA HIS A 471 8.00 19.63 -8.94
C HIS A 471 8.37 19.07 -10.31
N ALA A 472 8.76 19.94 -11.23
CA ALA A 472 9.13 19.54 -12.59
C ALA A 472 10.45 18.77 -12.59
N ALA A 473 11.41 19.18 -11.76
CA ALA A 473 12.66 18.45 -11.58
C ALA A 473 12.42 17.05 -10.98
N TRP A 474 11.64 16.95 -9.90
CA TRP A 474 11.33 15.67 -9.27
C TRP A 474 10.53 14.75 -10.18
N ALA A 475 9.50 15.26 -10.87
CA ALA A 475 8.72 14.46 -11.80
C ALA A 475 9.59 13.90 -12.95
N ARG A 476 10.49 14.70 -13.51
CA ARG A 476 11.43 14.26 -14.55
C ARG A 476 12.37 13.17 -14.05
N HIS A 477 12.89 13.32 -12.83
CA HIS A 477 13.72 12.29 -12.18
C HIS A 477 12.96 10.96 -12.03
N ILE A 478 11.69 11.02 -11.61
CA ILE A 478 10.83 9.83 -11.55
C ILE A 478 10.64 9.20 -12.95
N ASP A 479 10.40 10.01 -13.98
CA ASP A 479 10.20 9.53 -15.35
C ASP A 479 11.48 8.90 -15.93
N GLU A 480 12.65 9.48 -15.66
CA GLU A 480 13.96 8.93 -16.03
C GLU A 480 14.21 7.58 -15.36
N ILE A 481 13.91 7.46 -14.06
CA ILE A 481 13.97 6.17 -13.36
C ILE A 481 12.97 5.17 -13.95
N ALA A 482 11.74 5.58 -14.20
CA ALA A 482 10.72 4.71 -14.76
C ALA A 482 11.16 4.15 -16.11
N ALA A 483 11.76 4.98 -16.97
CA ALA A 483 12.27 4.61 -18.29
C ALA A 483 13.40 3.56 -18.25
N MET A 484 14.14 3.48 -17.15
CA MET A 484 15.18 2.44 -16.94
C MET A 484 14.60 1.10 -16.46
N THR A 485 13.29 0.99 -16.24
CA THR A 485 12.65 -0.21 -15.70
C THR A 485 11.59 -0.78 -16.62
N LEU A 486 11.11 -1.98 -16.28
CA LEU A 486 9.98 -2.61 -16.96
C LEU A 486 8.61 -2.15 -16.43
N PHE A 487 8.55 -1.31 -15.37
CA PHE A 487 7.27 -0.85 -14.79
C PHE A 487 6.32 -0.17 -15.80
N PRO A 488 6.80 0.69 -16.72
CA PRO A 488 5.94 1.33 -17.72
C PRO A 488 5.25 0.36 -18.68
N LYS A 489 5.65 -0.92 -18.73
CA LYS A 489 5.08 -1.93 -19.64
C LYS A 489 3.81 -2.61 -19.11
N ALA A 490 3.33 -2.24 -17.93
CA ALA A 490 2.14 -2.85 -17.34
C ALA A 490 1.06 -1.83 -17.01
N ASP A 491 -0.19 -2.21 -17.24
CA ASP A 491 -1.36 -1.50 -16.72
C ASP A 491 -1.55 -1.85 -15.24
N SER A 492 -0.71 -1.24 -14.40
CA SER A 492 -0.68 -1.43 -12.96
C SER A 492 -1.18 -0.18 -12.24
N TRP A 493 -1.55 -0.34 -10.97
CA TRP A 493 -1.87 0.79 -10.11
C TRP A 493 -0.62 1.64 -9.79
N TYR A 494 0.60 1.09 -9.93
CA TYR A 494 1.84 1.86 -9.87
C TYR A 494 1.92 2.90 -10.98
N MET A 495 1.36 2.60 -12.16
CA MET A 495 1.29 3.49 -13.30
C MET A 495 0.01 4.34 -13.33
N GLY A 496 -0.83 4.27 -12.30
CA GLY A 496 -2.16 4.91 -12.29
C GLY A 496 -3.17 4.32 -13.29
N ALA A 497 -2.83 3.23 -13.98
CA ALA A 497 -3.56 2.73 -15.13
C ALA A 497 -4.81 1.89 -14.79
N ASN A 498 -5.05 1.62 -13.51
CA ASN A 498 -6.19 0.82 -13.07
C ASN A 498 -7.51 1.61 -12.96
N VAL A 499 -7.44 2.95 -12.97
CA VAL A 499 -8.60 3.84 -12.91
C VAL A 499 -8.76 4.56 -14.27
N PRO A 500 -9.87 4.38 -14.99
CA PRO A 500 -10.14 5.09 -16.24
C PRO A 500 -10.06 6.62 -16.05
N GLY A 501 -9.42 7.31 -17.00
CA GLY A 501 -9.26 8.77 -16.98
C GLY A 501 -8.15 9.30 -16.09
N LYS A 502 -7.50 8.45 -15.27
CA LYS A 502 -6.35 8.86 -14.46
C LYS A 502 -5.09 8.98 -15.34
N PRO A 503 -4.30 10.06 -15.22
CA PRO A 503 -3.04 10.19 -15.94
C PRO A 503 -2.11 9.01 -15.66
N ARG A 504 -1.57 8.43 -16.73
CA ARG A 504 -0.60 7.33 -16.63
C ARG A 504 0.77 7.90 -16.28
N GLN A 505 1.27 7.59 -15.09
CA GLN A 505 2.59 8.00 -14.62
C GLN A 505 3.05 7.07 -13.49
N LEU A 506 4.36 6.94 -13.29
CA LEU A 506 4.89 6.17 -12.17
C LEU A 506 4.63 6.92 -10.86
N LEU A 507 3.80 6.34 -9.99
CA LEU A 507 3.38 6.96 -8.72
C LEU A 507 4.29 6.62 -7.55
N ASN A 508 5.21 5.68 -7.70
CA ASN A 508 6.04 5.18 -6.61
C ASN A 508 7.53 5.25 -6.98
N TYR A 509 8.38 5.65 -6.04
CA TYR A 509 9.83 5.66 -6.23
C TYR A 509 10.40 4.23 -6.03
N PRO A 510 11.08 3.60 -7.01
CA PRO A 510 11.44 2.18 -6.95
C PRO A 510 12.70 1.87 -6.11
N SER A 511 12.93 2.60 -5.02
CA SER A 511 14.00 2.34 -4.05
C SER A 511 13.82 3.13 -2.76
N VAL A 512 13.73 2.47 -1.60
CA VAL A 512 13.71 3.12 -0.29
C VAL A 512 15.06 3.77 0.02
N VAL A 513 16.17 3.02 -0.10
CA VAL A 513 17.51 3.53 0.23
C VAL A 513 17.92 4.69 -0.68
N GLY A 514 17.74 4.55 -2.00
CA GLY A 514 18.10 5.62 -2.95
C GLY A 514 17.20 6.85 -2.81
N TYR A 515 15.94 6.68 -2.40
CA TYR A 515 15.06 7.80 -2.06
C TYR A 515 15.53 8.51 -0.79
N ALA A 516 15.89 7.77 0.25
CA ALA A 516 16.37 8.32 1.52
C ALA A 516 17.65 9.13 1.32
N GLU A 517 18.61 8.62 0.54
CA GLU A 517 19.86 9.33 0.21
C GLU A 517 19.60 10.69 -0.45
N ILE A 518 18.66 10.77 -1.39
CA ILE A 518 18.29 12.05 -2.02
C ILE A 518 17.63 13.00 -1.02
N CYS A 519 16.72 12.49 -0.19
CA CYS A 519 16.04 13.31 0.81
C CYS A 519 17.04 13.85 1.86
N ASP A 520 17.99 13.03 2.29
CA ASP A 520 19.04 13.41 3.23
C ASP A 520 19.99 14.44 2.60
N ALA A 521 20.41 14.26 1.34
CA ALA A 521 21.21 15.25 0.62
C ALA A 521 20.49 16.62 0.51
N VAL A 522 19.17 16.63 0.32
CA VAL A 522 18.38 17.88 0.34
C VAL A 522 18.37 18.51 1.73
N ALA A 523 18.23 17.71 2.80
CA ALA A 523 18.28 18.21 4.18
C ALA A 523 19.65 18.80 4.52
N GLU A 524 20.75 18.13 4.14
CA GLU A 524 22.13 18.60 4.30
C GLU A 524 22.41 19.89 3.53
N ALA A 525 21.77 20.07 2.38
CA ALA A 525 21.82 21.29 1.57
C ALA A 525 20.89 22.41 2.09
N GLY A 526 20.46 22.36 3.35
CA GLY A 526 19.59 23.37 3.96
C GLY A 526 18.15 23.32 3.47
N TYR A 527 17.64 22.12 3.15
CA TYR A 527 16.30 21.87 2.62
C TYR A 527 16.05 22.59 1.28
N SER A 528 16.99 22.43 0.35
CA SER A 528 16.90 22.99 -1.00
C SER A 528 15.59 22.62 -1.71
N GLY A 529 15.04 23.58 -2.44
CA GLY A 529 13.73 23.45 -3.09
C GLY A 529 12.53 23.73 -2.18
N PHE A 530 12.74 24.06 -0.90
CA PHE A 530 11.74 24.68 -0.05
C PHE A 530 12.04 26.17 0.15
N ARG A 531 11.02 27.01 0.00
CA ARG A 531 11.06 28.40 0.45
C ARG A 531 10.70 28.46 1.93
N LEU A 532 11.61 28.97 2.75
CA LEU A 532 11.48 29.01 4.21
C LEU A 532 11.32 30.46 4.68
N SER A 533 10.39 30.70 5.61
CA SER A 533 10.08 32.06 6.10
C SER A 533 9.52 32.05 7.53
N ALA A 534 9.65 33.20 8.19
CA ALA A 534 9.14 33.46 9.53
C ALA A 534 7.62 33.69 9.55
#